data_AF-A0A821LRZ8-F1
#
_entry.id   AF-A0A821LRZ8-F1
#
_cell.length_a   1.000
_cell.length_b   1.000
_cell.length_c   1.000
_cell.angle_alpha   90.00
_cell.angle_beta   90.00
_cell.angle_gamma   90.00
#
_symmetry.space_group_name_H-M   'P 1'
#
loop_
_entity.id
_entity.type
_entity.pdbx_description
1 polymer ?
#
loop_
_entity_poly.entity_id
_entity_poly.type
_entity_poly.pdbx_seq_one_letter_code
_entity_poly.pdbx_strand_id
1 'polypeptide(L)' 'MLQHRASFHGLVERSHGNIRPFVLTRSFFAGSQRTAAVWTGDNAAHWSHLKVAVPMLLSLSVTGISFVGADVGG' A
#
# COMPACT_ATOMS: atom_id res chain seq x y z
N MET A 1 -4.51 9.60 1.92
CA MET A 1 -3.18 10.24 2.04
C MET A 1 -2.86 10.73 3.45
N LEU A 2 -3.62 11.69 4.00
CA LEU A 2 -3.29 12.32 5.29
C LEU A 2 -3.17 11.31 6.44
N GLN A 3 -4.08 10.34 6.50
CA GLN A 3 -4.09 9.31 7.54
C GLN A 3 -2.80 8.47 7.57
N HIS A 4 -2.44 7.83 6.45
CA HIS A 4 -1.24 6.98 6.43
C HIS A 4 0.05 7.79 6.67
N ARG A 5 0.06 9.07 6.28
CA ARG A 5 1.18 9.97 6.54
C ARG A 5 1.31 10.29 8.03
N ALA A 6 0.20 10.59 8.71
CA ALA A 6 0.19 10.81 10.15
C ALA A 6 0.65 9.55 10.91
N SER A 7 0.15 8.38 10.53
CA SER A 7 0.60 7.09 11.10
C SER A 7 2.10 6.85 10.88
N PHE A 8 2.61 7.11 9.68
CA PHE A 8 4.05 7.01 9.38
C PHE A 8 4.88 7.90 10.31
N HIS A 9 4.51 9.18 10.46
CA HIS A 9 5.22 10.10 11.34
C HIS A 9 5.16 9.68 12.82
N GLY A 10 4.01 9.20 13.31
CA GLY A 10 3.90 8.68 14.67
C GLY A 10 4.83 7.48 14.94
N LEU A 11 5.04 6.62 13.95
CA LEU A 11 5.99 5.50 14.04
C LEU A 11 7.45 5.96 14.02
N VAL A 12 7.79 7.01 13.28
CA VAL A 12 9.11 7.64 13.33
C VAL A 12 9.34 8.20 14.74
N GLU A 13 8.37 8.98 15.25
CA GLU A 13 8.49 9.71 16.51
C GLU A 13 8.64 8.80 17.72
N ARG A 14 7.85 7.72 17.82
CA ARG A 14 7.98 6.74 18.92
C ARG A 14 9.35 6.05 18.97
N SER A 15 10.10 6.06 17.87
CA SER A 15 11.43 5.46 17.76
C SER A 15 12.56 6.49 17.81
N HIS A 16 12.23 7.76 18.05
CA HIS A 16 13.15 8.89 17.94
C HIS A 16 13.90 8.92 16.59
N GLY A 17 13.23 8.49 15.51
CA GLY A 17 13.79 8.46 14.17
C GLY A 17 14.73 7.29 13.86
N ASN A 18 14.96 6.37 14.80
CA ASN A 18 15.93 5.29 14.62
C ASN A 18 15.41 4.08 13.83
N ILE A 19 14.09 3.96 13.65
CA ILE A 19 13.47 2.81 12.99
C ILE A 19 12.63 3.28 11.79
N ARG A 20 12.83 2.64 10.63
CA ARG A 20 12.00 2.89 9.45
C ARG A 20 10.58 2.34 9.67
N PRO A 21 9.53 3.16 9.47
CA PRO A 21 8.16 2.70 9.63
C PRO A 21 7.72 1.71 8.55
N PHE A 22 6.76 0.86 8.92
CA PHE A 22 5.91 0.13 7.99
C PHE A 22 4.45 0.49 8.25
N VAL A 23 3.76 0.96 7.22
CA VAL A 23 2.33 1.29 7.23
C VAL A 23 1.73 0.73 5.95
N LEU A 24 0.65 -0.05 6.09
CA LEU A 24 -0.17 -0.50 4.97
C LEU A 24 -1.44 0.36 4.92
N THR A 25 -1.85 0.79 3.72
CA THR A 25 -3.04 1.63 3.56
C THR A 25 -3.90 1.23 2.36
N ARG A 26 -5.22 1.35 2.52
CA ARG A 26 -6.19 1.09 1.45
C ARG A 26 -6.40 2.30 0.56
N SER A 27 -6.44 3.51 1.15
CA SER A 27 -6.73 4.76 0.46
C SER A 27 -5.47 5.62 0.30
N PHE A 28 -5.14 5.94 -0.95
CA PHE A 28 -3.89 6.59 -1.33
C PHE A 28 -4.13 7.71 -2.35
N PHE A 29 -3.11 8.51 -2.61
CA PHE A 29 -3.07 9.53 -3.65
C PHE A 29 -1.64 9.65 -4.19
N ALA A 30 -1.42 10.52 -5.18
CA ALA A 30 -0.07 10.79 -5.68
C ALA A 30 0.88 11.19 -4.53
N GLY A 31 2.02 10.51 -4.42
CA GLY A 31 2.99 10.73 -3.34
C GLY A 31 2.87 9.77 -2.15
N SER A 32 1.84 8.93 -2.09
CA SER A 32 1.66 7.93 -1.01
C SER A 32 2.83 6.95 -0.89
N GLN A 33 3.55 6.67 -1.99
CA GLN A 33 4.72 5.78 -2.02
C GLN A 33 5.85 6.16 -1.05
N ARG A 34 5.87 7.42 -0.58
CA ARG A 34 6.88 7.89 0.39
C ARG A 34 6.66 7.38 1.81
N THR A 35 5.46 6.90 2.13
CA THR A 35 5.05 6.69 3.53
C THR A 35 4.22 5.43 3.78
N ALA A 36 3.77 4.70 2.75
CA ALA A 36 2.97 3.51 2.94
C ALA A 36 3.11 2.52 1.78
N ALA A 37 2.96 1.24 2.11
CA ALA A 37 2.56 0.21 1.16
C ALA A 37 1.05 0.30 0.89
N VAL A 38 0.61 -0.19 -0.26
CA VAL A 38 -0.79 -0.18 -0.69
C VAL A 38 -1.27 -1.60 -0.98
N TRP A 39 -2.53 -1.90 -0.72
CA TRP A 39 -3.17 -3.09 -1.30
C TRP A 39 -4.45 -2.74 -2.02
N THR A 40 -4.87 -3.61 -2.94
CA THR A 40 -6.03 -3.40 -3.82
C THR A 40 -7.38 -3.44 -3.13
N GLY A 41 -7.42 -3.62 -1.81
CA GLY A 41 -8.65 -3.75 -1.05
C GLY A 41 -9.27 -5.14 -1.19
N ASP A 42 -10.54 -5.18 -0.83
CA ASP A 42 -11.35 -6.37 -0.66
C ASP A 42 -11.53 -7.09 -2.03
N ASN A 43 -10.73 -8.12 -2.29
CA ASN A 43 -10.91 -9.03 -3.43
C ASN A 43 -11.73 -10.28 -2.98
N ALA A 44 -11.74 -11.33 -3.79
CA ALA A 44 -12.53 -12.53 -3.54
C ALA A 44 -11.76 -13.75 -4.08
N ALA A 45 -12.01 -14.91 -3.49
CA ALA A 45 -11.41 -16.20 -3.84
C ALA A 45 -11.94 -16.77 -5.18
N HIS A 46 -11.75 -16.01 -6.26
CA HIS A 46 -12.13 -16.36 -7.62
C HIS A 46 -10.95 -16.17 -8.59
N TRP A 47 -10.83 -17.06 -9.58
CA TRP A 47 -9.76 -16.99 -10.59
C TRP A 47 -9.74 -15.68 -11.37
N SER A 48 -10.90 -15.05 -11.58
CA SER A 48 -11.00 -13.72 -12.20
C SER A 48 -10.31 -12.64 -11.36
N HIS A 49 -10.38 -12.72 -10.03
CA HIS A 49 -9.73 -11.78 -9.11
C HIS A 49 -8.20 -12.01 -9.06
N LEU A 50 -7.76 -13.27 -9.08
CA LEU A 50 -6.33 -13.56 -9.26
C LEU A 50 -5.80 -12.99 -10.58
N LYS A 51 -6.55 -13.15 -11.67
CA LYS A 51 -6.18 -12.63 -12.99
C LYS A 51 -6.13 -11.10 -13.02
N VAL A 52 -7.09 -10.41 -12.41
CA VAL A 52 -7.15 -8.93 -12.41
C VAL A 52 -6.12 -8.29 -11.48
N ALA A 53 -5.58 -9.03 -10.50
CA ALA A 53 -4.53 -8.51 -9.62
C ALA A 53 -3.31 -8.03 -10.40
N VAL A 54 -2.79 -8.82 -11.36
CA VAL A 54 -1.59 -8.47 -12.13
C VAL A 54 -1.68 -7.09 -12.81
N PRO A 55 -2.68 -6.79 -13.67
CA PRO A 55 -2.78 -5.48 -14.30
C PRO A 55 -3.02 -4.35 -13.29
N MET A 56 -3.74 -4.59 -12.18
CA MET A 56 -3.91 -3.58 -11.12
C MET A 56 -2.58 -3.22 -10.47
N LEU A 57 -1.78 -4.22 -10.06
CA LEU A 57 -0.47 -4.00 -9.44
C LEU A 57 0.50 -3.30 -10.38
N LEU A 58 0.51 -3.68 -11.66
CA LEU A 58 1.34 -3.03 -12.67
C LEU A 58 0.93 -1.57 -12.89
N SER A 59 -0.37 -1.27 -12.96
CA SER A 59 -0.87 0.11 -13.14
C SER A 59 -0.42 1.05 -12.00
N LEU A 60 -0.43 0.57 -10.76
CA LEU A 60 0.04 1.31 -9.60
C LEU A 60 1.57 1.43 -9.58
N SER A 61 2.27 0.37 -9.99
CA SER A 61 3.73 0.36 -10.05
C SER A 61 4.27 1.37 -11.07
N VAL A 62 3.71 1.44 -12.27
CA VAL A 62 4.15 2.40 -13.31
C VAL A 62 3.82 3.85 -12.97
N THR A 63 2.87 4.08 -12.07
CA THR A 63 2.52 5.41 -11.54
C THR A 63 3.27 5.76 -10.25
N GLY A 64 4.26 4.93 -9.85
CA GLY A 64 5.19 5.21 -8.77
C GLY A 64 4.85 4.58 -7.42
N ILE A 65 3.80 3.76 -7.33
CA ILE A 65 3.48 2.98 -6.12
C ILE A 65 3.95 1.53 -6.33
N SER A 66 5.24 1.30 -6.10
CA SER A 66 5.89 -0.01 -6.29
C SER A 66 5.66 -0.98 -5.14
N PHE A 67 5.44 -0.49 -3.90
CA PHE A 67 5.14 -1.35 -2.76
C PHE A 67 3.63 -1.62 -2.68
N VAL A 68 3.16 -2.48 -3.58
CA VAL A 68 1.73 -2.76 -3.78
C VAL A 68 1.44 -4.26 -3.83
N GLY A 69 0.29 -4.69 -3.32
CA GLY A 69 -0.15 -6.09 -3.34
C GLY A 69 -1.67 -6.27 -3.45
N ALA A 70 -2.09 -7.52 -3.59
CA ALA A 70 -3.48 -7.98 -3.49
C ALA A 70 -3.53 -9.13 -2.50
N ASP A 71 -4.68 -9.37 -1.86
CA ASP A 71 -4.76 -10.43 -0.86
C ASP A 71 -4.64 -11.81 -1.52
N VAL A 72 -3.72 -12.62 -1.00
CA VAL A 72 -3.41 -13.96 -1.51
C VAL A 72 -4.46 -14.94 -1.01
N GLY A 73 -5.07 -15.69 -1.93
CA GLY A 73 -6.24 -16.52 -1.64
C GLY A 73 -7.54 -15.86 -2.08
N GLY A 74 -7.53 -14.53 -2.19
CA GLY A 74 -8.69 -13.72 -2.48
C GLY A 74 -9.59 -13.49 -1.28
#